data_AF-A0AAQ0BYA2-F1
#
_entry.id   AF-A0AAQ0BYA2-F1
#
_cell.length_a   1.000
_cell.length_b   1.000
_cell.length_c   1.000
_cell.angle_alpha   90.00
_cell.angle_beta   90.00
_cell.angle_gamma   90.00
#
_symmetry.space_group_name_H-M   'P 1'
#
loop_
_entity.id
_entity.type
_entity.pdbx_description
1 polymer ?
#
loop_
_entity_poly.entity_id
_entity_poly.type
_entity_poly.pdbx_seq_one_letter_code
_entity_poly.pdbx_strand_id
1 'polypeptide(L)' 'MPAENHSPTHCRGGEHLHHFGSKDCIRYRPVTHQPKGGMCAACRHALRDCSSLPFSSMPVLARDDQTVIVRCTQFQRRK' A
#
# COMPACT_ATOMS: atom_id res chain seq x y z
N MET A 1 -17.64 -17.25 23.08
CA MET A 1 -17.38 -17.04 21.64
C MET A 1 -18.52 -16.19 21.13
N PRO A 2 -18.31 -14.97 20.62
CA PRO A 2 -17.21 -14.56 19.74
C PRO A 2 -16.29 -13.45 20.28
N ALA A 3 -15.03 -13.49 19.84
CA ALA A 3 -14.08 -12.40 19.97
C ALA A 3 -14.30 -11.46 18.78
N GLU A 4 -14.97 -10.33 19.04
CA GLU A 4 -15.21 -9.27 18.07
C GLU A 4 -13.86 -8.70 17.62
N ASN A 5 -13.54 -8.95 16.35
CA ASN A 5 -12.41 -8.35 15.65
C ASN A 5 -12.50 -6.82 15.79
N HIS A 6 -11.57 -6.23 16.54
CA HIS A 6 -11.39 -4.79 16.63
C HIS A 6 -10.91 -4.27 15.25
N SER A 7 -11.87 -4.07 14.36
CA SER A 7 -11.69 -3.30 13.14
C SER A 7 -11.54 -1.83 13.57
N PRO A 8 -10.49 -1.11 13.15
CA PRO A 8 -10.36 0.30 13.49
C PRO A 8 -11.58 1.06 12.93
N THR A 9 -12.27 1.76 13.83
CA THR A 9 -13.41 2.62 13.55
C THR A 9 -12.96 3.73 12.59
N HIS A 10 -13.19 3.53 11.29
CA HIS A 10 -13.12 4.64 10.34
C HIS A 10 -14.21 5.66 10.70
N CYS A 11 -13.79 6.88 11.00
CA CYS A 11 -14.69 8.00 11.26
C CYS A 11 -15.56 8.27 10.03
N ARG A 12 -16.86 8.00 10.16
CA ARG A 12 -17.91 8.34 9.21
C ARG A 12 -18.41 9.74 9.56
N GLY A 13 -18.12 10.74 8.71
CA GLY A 13 -18.65 12.10 8.80
C GLY A 13 -17.79 13.00 7.90
N GLY A 14 -18.30 13.63 6.84
CA GLY A 14 -19.49 14.47 6.83
C GLY A 14 -19.03 15.91 7.07
N GLU A 15 -18.68 16.61 5.99
CA GLU A 15 -18.62 18.09 5.84
C GLU A 15 -18.62 18.95 7.12
N HIS A 16 -17.47 19.17 7.77
CA HIS A 16 -17.29 20.43 8.50
C HIS A 16 -15.83 20.83 8.73
N LEU A 17 -15.62 22.13 8.57
CA LEU A 17 -14.40 22.92 8.57
C LEU A 17 -13.39 22.57 9.68
N HIS A 18 -12.11 22.60 9.31
CA HIS A 18 -10.95 22.25 10.12
C HIS A 18 -10.78 23.15 11.36
N HIS A 19 -10.59 22.55 12.53
CA HIS A 19 -10.03 23.21 13.71
C HIS A 19 -8.70 22.53 14.11
N PHE A 20 -7.65 23.32 14.21
CA PHE A 20 -6.27 22.88 14.47
C PHE A 20 -6.16 22.35 15.91
N GLY A 21 -5.98 21.03 16.09
CA GLY A 21 -5.58 20.43 17.38
C GLY A 21 -6.44 19.28 17.90
N SER A 22 -6.41 18.11 17.25
CA SER A 22 -6.85 16.84 17.85
C SER A 22 -5.66 15.88 17.93
N LYS A 23 -5.30 15.51 19.16
CA LYS A 23 -4.02 14.89 19.55
C LYS A 23 -3.94 13.39 19.24
N ASP A 24 -4.99 12.84 18.62
CA ASP A 24 -5.20 11.39 18.48
C ASP A 24 -5.43 10.94 17.02
N CYS A 25 -5.12 11.81 16.05
CA CYS A 25 -4.88 11.36 14.68
C CYS A 25 -3.52 10.66 14.64
N ILE A 26 -3.37 9.50 15.29
CA ILE A 26 -2.23 8.61 15.01
C ILE A 26 -2.29 8.43 13.50
N ARG A 27 -1.32 9.04 12.83
CA ARG A 27 -1.17 9.01 11.38
C ARG A 27 -0.89 7.56 11.02
N TYR A 28 -1.93 6.75 10.91
CA TYR A 28 -1.85 5.38 10.43
C TYR A 28 -1.26 5.50 9.04
N ARG A 29 0.05 5.23 8.93
CA ARG A 29 0.74 5.19 7.66
C ARG A 29 0.46 3.80 7.11
N PRO A 30 -0.44 3.67 6.12
CA PRO A 30 -0.72 2.38 5.55
C PRO A 30 0.59 1.79 5.01
N VAL A 31 0.84 0.52 5.31
CA VAL A 31 1.98 -0.20 4.79
C VAL A 31 1.86 -0.22 3.26
N THR A 32 2.85 0.33 2.57
CA THR A 32 2.84 0.43 1.11
C THR A 32 3.53 -0.76 0.49
N HIS A 33 2.83 -1.47 -0.40
CA HIS A 33 3.43 -2.55 -1.18
C HIS A 33 3.98 -1.96 -2.48
N GLN A 34 5.29 -2.05 -2.67
CA GLN A 34 5.95 -1.49 -3.84
C GLN A 34 6.70 -2.59 -4.59
N PRO A 35 6.59 -2.69 -5.92
CA PRO A 35 7.39 -3.63 -6.68
C PRO A 35 8.87 -3.23 -6.63
N LYS A 36 9.78 -4.20 -6.69
CA LYS A 36 11.22 -3.91 -6.76
C LYS A 36 11.53 -3.00 -7.95
N GLY A 37 12.07 -1.80 -7.68
CA GLY A 37 12.33 -0.77 -8.69
C GLY A 37 13.13 -1.26 -9.89
N GLY A 38 14.18 -2.06 -9.67
CA GLY A 38 14.96 -2.65 -10.77
C GLY A 38 14.17 -3.62 -11.66
N MET A 39 13.17 -4.33 -11.13
CA MET A 39 12.26 -5.14 -11.95
C MET A 39 11.29 -4.25 -12.72
N CYS A 40 10.76 -3.19 -12.09
CA CYS A 40 9.86 -2.27 -12.76
C CYS A 40 10.56 -1.55 -13.93
N ALA A 41 11.80 -1.07 -13.71
CA ALA A 41 12.61 -0.39 -14.73
C ALA A 41 12.92 -1.27 -15.94
N ALA A 42 13.18 -2.56 -15.72
CA ALA A 42 13.43 -3.53 -16.80
C ALA A 42 12.15 -4.06 -17.46
N CYS A 43 10.97 -3.67 -16.97
CA CYS A 43 9.69 -4.17 -17.45
C CYS A 43 9.28 -3.49 -18.76
N ARG A 44 8.63 -4.24 -19.66
CA ARG A 44 7.98 -3.69 -20.86
C ARG A 44 6.97 -2.62 -20.50
N HIS A 45 6.30 -2.78 -19.37
CA HIS A 45 5.26 -1.90 -18.84
C HIS A 45 5.77 -0.83 -17.88
N ALA A 46 7.07 -0.51 -17.84
CA ALA A 46 7.65 0.48 -16.93
C ALA A 46 6.96 1.86 -16.97
N LEU A 47 6.32 2.21 -18.09
CA LEU A 47 5.60 3.48 -18.29
C LEU A 47 4.07 3.35 -18.11
N ARG A 48 3.55 2.16 -17.83
CA ARG A 48 2.12 1.96 -17.60
C ARG A 48 1.81 2.07 -16.11
N ASP A 49 0.65 2.63 -15.79
CA ASP A 49 0.12 2.57 -14.44
C ASP A 49 -0.19 1.10 -14.08
N CYS A 50 0.51 0.61 -13.06
CA CYS A 50 0.35 -0.74 -12.53
C CYS A 50 -0.39 -0.72 -11.18
N SER A 51 -0.98 0.42 -10.80
CA SER A 51 -1.60 0.66 -9.49
C SER A 51 -2.83 -0.22 -9.25
N SER A 52 -3.42 -0.76 -10.33
CA SER A 52 -4.54 -1.70 -10.29
C SER A 52 -4.13 -3.15 -9.97
N LEU A 53 -2.83 -3.47 -9.92
CA LEU A 53 -2.37 -4.82 -9.61
C LEU A 53 -2.44 -5.11 -8.10
N PRO A 54 -2.73 -6.36 -7.70
CA PRO A 54 -2.83 -6.74 -6.30
C PRO A 54 -1.43 -6.94 -5.68
N PHE A 55 -0.70 -5.84 -5.43
CA PHE A 55 0.65 -5.89 -4.87
C PHE A 55 0.72 -6.61 -3.52
N SER A 56 -0.34 -6.54 -2.71
CA SER A 56 -0.42 -7.23 -1.41
C SER A 56 -0.43 -8.76 -1.52
N SER A 57 -0.86 -9.31 -2.66
CA SER A 57 -0.87 -10.76 -2.91
C SER A 57 0.41 -11.26 -3.59
N MET A 58 1.32 -10.36 -3.93
CA MET A 58 2.57 -10.72 -4.61
C MET A 58 3.62 -11.23 -3.61
N PRO A 59 4.58 -12.08 -4.05
CA PRO A 59 5.62 -12.59 -3.17
C PRO A 59 6.49 -11.46 -2.61
N VAL A 60 6.62 -11.39 -1.28
CA VAL A 60 7.46 -10.39 -0.61
C VAL A 60 8.94 -10.75 -0.78
N LEU A 61 9.75 -9.78 -1.20
CA LEU A 61 11.20 -9.90 -1.32
C LEU A 61 11.92 -9.30 -0.11
N ALA A 62 11.45 -8.13 0.34
CA ALA A 62 12.00 -7.44 1.50
C ALA A 62 10.91 -6.61 2.19
N ARG A 63 11.10 -6.31 3.47
CA ARG A 63 10.24 -5.41 4.25
C ARG A 63 11.15 -4.34 4.84
N ASP A 64 10.80 -3.09 4.61
CA ASP A 64 11.55 -1.90 5.01
C ASP A 64 10.59 -0.99 5.78
N ASP A 65 10.65 -0.99 7.11
CA ASP A 65 9.77 -0.26 8.04
C ASP A 65 8.27 -0.22 7.66
N GLN A 66 7.87 0.68 6.76
CA GLN A 66 6.50 0.93 6.31
C GLN A 66 6.25 0.56 4.83
N THR A 67 7.23 -0.05 4.18
CA THR A 67 7.25 -0.41 2.76
C THR A 67 7.56 -1.89 2.60
N VAL A 68 6.70 -2.62 1.92
CA VAL A 68 6.90 -4.03 1.58
C VAL A 68 7.33 -4.10 0.12
N ILE A 69 8.57 -4.49 -0.12
CA ILE A 69 9.11 -4.68 -1.46
C ILE A 69 8.65 -6.05 -1.97
N VAL A 70 7.83 -6.06 -3.02
CA VAL A 70 7.28 -7.28 -3.61
C VAL A 70 7.89 -7.61 -4.97
N ARG A 71 7.84 -8.88 -5.35
CA ARG A 71 8.17 -9.37 -6.68
C ARG A 71 6.95 -9.26 -7.58
N CYS A 72 7.02 -8.40 -8.60
CA CYS A 72 5.94 -8.27 -9.57
C CYS A 72 5.75 -9.60 -10.36
N THR A 73 4.55 -10.17 -10.31
CA THR A 73 4.18 -11.40 -11.04
C THR A 73 3.90 -11.12 -12.52
N GLN A 74 3.46 -9.91 -12.85
CA GLN A 74 3.22 -9.43 -14.22
C GLN A 74 4.48 -8.87 -14.90
N PHE A 75 5.67 -9.13 -14.34
CA PHE A 75 6.93 -8.65 -14.91
C PHE A 75 7.19 -9.28 -16.28
N GLN A 76 7.38 -8.43 -17.29
CA GLN A 76 7.82 -8.84 -18.62
C GLN A 76 9.10 -8.10 -18.97
N ARG A 77 10.22 -8.81 -19.14
CA ARG A 77 11.50 -8.18 -19.50
C ARG A 77 11.41 -7.56 -20.90
N ARG A 78 11.86 -6.30 -21.05
CA ARG A 78 12.09 -5.70 -22.38
C ARG A 78 13.21 -6.50 -23.07
N LYS A 79 12.93 -7.00 -24.28
CA LYS A 79 13.97 -7.55 -25.16
C LYS A 79 14.86 -6.43 -25.67
#